data_AF-A0A662GRQ0-F1
#
_entry.id   AF-A0A662GRQ0-F1
#
_cell.length_a   1.000
_cell.length_b   1.000
_cell.length_c   1.000
_cell.angle_alpha   90.00
_cell.angle_beta   90.00
_cell.angle_gamma   90.00
#
_symmetry.space_group_name_H-M   'P 1'
#
loop_
_entity.id
_entity.type
_entity.pdbx_description
1 polymer ?
#
loop_
_entity_poly.entity_id
_entity_poly.type
_entity_poly.pdbx_seq_one_letter_code
_entity_poly.pdbx_strand_id
1 'polypeptide(L)'
;MKIIKNRIVEFNKIKKIAYTIVKSTDLLDIQDLENEVRKMAYEHKIDYKKLLMLALSIEKLKRKFPNKSSSWILRAAIRVMIGILPLSSNAWKVPGLMELNDYYSWYYVRFDNAVSVYKCDCYYHAWGFYRKYKVCTHVAAVLVFKEMNRLMSEYLRGDIFE
;
A
#
# COMPACT_ATOMS: atom_id res chain seq x y z
N MET A 1 25.98 -12.86 -4.44
CA MET A 1 25.14 -13.01 -5.67
C MET A 1 23.79 -13.72 -5.43
N LYS A 2 23.73 -14.80 -4.64
CA LYS A 2 22.49 -15.56 -4.36
C LYS A 2 21.40 -14.77 -3.60
N ILE A 3 21.80 -13.95 -2.62
CA ILE A 3 20.88 -13.13 -1.79
C ILE A 3 20.14 -12.08 -2.65
N ILE A 4 20.86 -11.40 -3.55
CA ILE A 4 20.29 -10.38 -4.44
C ILE A 4 19.28 -11.02 -5.41
N LYS A 5 19.60 -12.19 -5.98
CA LYS A 5 18.67 -12.93 -6.85
C LYS A 5 17.39 -13.33 -6.11
N ASN A 6 17.48 -13.82 -4.87
CA ASN A 6 16.30 -14.19 -4.08
C ASN A 6 15.40 -12.99 -3.80
N ARG A 7 15.98 -11.84 -3.41
CA ARG A 7 15.23 -10.59 -3.19
C ARG A 7 14.49 -10.13 -4.45
N ILE A 8 15.14 -10.18 -5.61
CA ILE A 8 14.52 -9.78 -6.89
C ILE A 8 13.35 -10.70 -7.26
N VAL A 9 13.51 -12.01 -7.07
CA VAL A 9 12.44 -12.99 -7.32
C VAL A 9 11.23 -12.72 -6.41
N GLU A 10 11.48 -12.47 -5.13
CA GLU A 10 10.44 -12.12 -4.16
C GLU A 10 9.73 -10.81 -4.52
N PHE A 11 10.48 -9.77 -4.87
CA PHE A 11 9.92 -8.49 -5.33
C PHE A 11 9.04 -8.66 -6.57
N ASN A 12 9.48 -9.43 -7.56
CA ASN A 12 8.70 -9.67 -8.78
C ASN A 12 7.40 -10.43 -8.49
N LYS A 13 7.42 -11.39 -7.57
CA LYS A 13 6.21 -12.08 -7.10
C LYS A 13 5.24 -11.09 -6.45
N ILE A 14 5.72 -10.27 -5.51
CA ILE A 14 4.89 -9.26 -4.83
C ILE A 14 4.33 -8.25 -5.84
N LYS A 15 5.16 -7.76 -6.76
CA LYS A 15 4.76 -6.83 -7.82
C LYS A 15 3.64 -7.41 -8.68
N LYS A 16 3.72 -8.69 -9.06
CA LYS A 16 2.68 -9.35 -9.86
C LYS A 16 1.35 -9.40 -9.09
N ILE A 17 1.38 -9.81 -7.83
CA ILE A 17 0.18 -9.88 -6.99
C ILE A 17 -0.43 -8.48 -6.78
N ALA A 18 0.39 -7.50 -6.43
CA ALA A 18 -0.04 -6.11 -6.26
C ALA A 18 -0.66 -5.56 -7.55
N TYR A 19 -0.09 -5.88 -8.71
CA TYR A 19 -0.62 -5.48 -10.01
C TYR A 19 -2.00 -6.09 -10.27
N THR A 20 -2.18 -7.38 -10.03
CA THR A 20 -3.48 -8.04 -10.18
C THR A 20 -4.53 -7.40 -9.29
N ILE A 21 -4.24 -7.23 -7.98
CA ILE A 21 -5.16 -6.57 -7.05
C ILE A 21 -5.56 -5.19 -7.56
N VAL A 22 -4.58 -4.34 -7.88
CA VAL A 22 -4.82 -2.98 -8.36
C VAL A 22 -5.69 -3.00 -9.61
N LYS A 23 -5.47 -3.91 -10.55
CA LYS A 23 -6.29 -4.01 -11.76
C LYS A 23 -7.72 -4.50 -11.45
N SER A 24 -7.87 -5.47 -10.56
CA SER A 24 -9.18 -6.03 -10.20
C SER A 24 -10.10 -4.98 -9.58
N THR A 25 -9.56 -4.03 -8.79
CA THR A 25 -10.41 -2.95 -8.22
C THR A 25 -10.95 -1.95 -9.25
N ASP A 26 -10.48 -1.98 -10.51
CA ASP A 26 -10.99 -1.08 -11.57
C ASP A 26 -12.12 -1.72 -12.38
N LEU A 27 -12.22 -3.05 -12.36
CA LEU A 27 -13.00 -3.81 -13.35
C LEU A 27 -14.16 -4.59 -12.75
N LEU A 28 -14.09 -4.87 -11.46
CA LEU A 28 -14.99 -5.81 -10.80
C LEU A 28 -15.89 -5.07 -9.82
N ASP A 29 -17.13 -5.54 -9.70
CA ASP A 29 -17.95 -5.19 -8.55
C ASP A 29 -17.38 -5.84 -7.27
N ILE A 30 -18.03 -5.58 -6.13
CA ILE A 30 -17.53 -6.06 -4.84
C ILE A 30 -17.51 -7.59 -4.75
N GLN A 31 -18.51 -8.27 -5.34
CA GLN A 31 -18.65 -9.72 -5.27
C GLN A 31 -17.61 -10.41 -6.15
N ASP A 32 -17.39 -9.89 -7.35
CA ASP A 32 -16.38 -10.38 -8.27
C ASP A 32 -14.96 -10.12 -7.75
N LEU A 33 -14.74 -8.94 -7.14
CA LEU A 33 -13.47 -8.62 -6.48
C LEU A 33 -13.16 -9.61 -5.35
N GLU A 34 -14.14 -9.94 -4.52
CA GLU A 34 -13.96 -10.93 -3.45
C GLU A 34 -13.61 -12.31 -3.98
N ASN A 35 -14.25 -12.77 -5.05
CA ASN A 35 -13.98 -14.06 -5.68
C ASN A 35 -12.55 -14.12 -6.24
N GLU A 36 -12.12 -13.08 -6.95
CA GLU A 36 -10.76 -12.98 -7.49
C GLU A 36 -9.72 -12.93 -6.36
N VAL A 37 -9.98 -12.15 -5.31
CA VAL A 37 -9.11 -12.08 -4.12
C VAL A 37 -9.03 -13.43 -3.42
N ARG A 38 -10.14 -14.16 -3.28
CA ARG A 38 -10.16 -15.51 -2.67
C ARG A 38 -9.31 -16.49 -3.46
N LYS A 39 -9.42 -16.48 -4.79
CA LYS A 39 -8.58 -17.29 -5.68
C LYS A 39 -7.10 -16.95 -5.52
N MET A 40 -6.73 -15.66 -5.60
CA MET A 40 -5.35 -15.22 -5.43
C MET A 40 -4.76 -15.59 -4.07
N ALA A 41 -5.55 -15.42 -3.00
CA ALA A 41 -5.15 -15.75 -1.64
C ALA A 41 -4.79 -17.24 -1.52
N TYR A 42 -5.62 -18.11 -2.10
CA TYR A 42 -5.37 -19.55 -2.16
C TYR A 42 -4.10 -19.88 -2.97
N GLU A 43 -3.99 -19.38 -4.21
CA GLU A 43 -2.86 -19.66 -5.11
C GLU A 43 -1.51 -19.22 -4.54
N HIS A 44 -1.50 -18.09 -3.82
CA HIS A 44 -0.27 -17.51 -3.29
C HIS A 44 -0.03 -17.82 -1.81
N LYS A 45 -0.92 -18.57 -1.16
CA LYS A 45 -0.90 -18.87 0.28
C LYS A 45 -0.81 -17.60 1.14
N ILE A 46 -1.60 -16.59 0.77
CA ILE A 46 -1.73 -15.32 1.49
C ILE A 46 -3.04 -15.36 2.28
N ASP A 47 -3.05 -14.74 3.46
CA ASP A 47 -4.28 -14.58 4.23
C ASP A 47 -5.33 -13.79 3.42
N TYR A 48 -6.48 -14.45 3.16
CA TYR A 48 -7.56 -13.89 2.36
C TYR A 48 -8.07 -12.55 2.92
N LYS A 49 -8.25 -12.45 4.24
CA LYS A 49 -8.80 -11.25 4.88
C LYS A 49 -7.85 -10.07 4.66
N LYS A 50 -6.55 -10.25 4.89
CA LYS A 50 -5.54 -9.22 4.62
C LYS A 50 -5.53 -8.80 3.15
N LEU A 51 -5.67 -9.74 2.23
CA LEU A 51 -5.69 -9.45 0.80
C LEU A 51 -6.94 -8.66 0.38
N LEU A 52 -8.10 -9.02 0.94
CA LEU A 52 -9.36 -8.31 0.72
C LEU A 52 -9.30 -6.89 1.29
N MET A 53 -8.82 -6.72 2.53
CA MET A 53 -8.66 -5.39 3.12
C MET A 53 -7.71 -4.52 2.31
N LEU A 54 -6.64 -5.09 1.75
CA LEU A 54 -5.74 -4.37 0.85
C LEU A 54 -6.47 -3.92 -0.43
N ALA A 55 -7.25 -4.80 -1.06
CA ALA A 55 -8.02 -4.47 -2.26
C ALA A 55 -9.01 -3.33 -2.02
N LEU A 56 -9.83 -3.42 -0.97
CA LEU A 56 -10.79 -2.38 -0.60
C LEU A 56 -10.11 -1.06 -0.22
N SER A 57 -8.96 -1.12 0.44
CA SER A 57 -8.18 0.08 0.78
C SER A 57 -7.56 0.75 -0.45
N ILE A 58 -7.15 -0.02 -1.45
CA ILE A 58 -6.66 0.48 -2.74
C ILE A 58 -7.80 1.16 -3.50
N GLU A 59 -8.98 0.55 -3.53
CA GLU A 59 -10.19 1.10 -4.14
C GLU A 59 -10.49 2.48 -3.55
N LYS A 60 -10.53 2.58 -2.22
CA LYS A 60 -10.74 3.85 -1.51
C LYS A 60 -9.64 4.88 -1.79
N LEU A 61 -8.38 4.43 -1.89
CA LEU A 61 -7.27 5.32 -2.26
C LEU A 61 -7.45 5.90 -3.66
N LYS A 62 -7.88 5.09 -4.64
CA LYS A 62 -8.16 5.54 -6.00
C LYS A 62 -9.27 6.58 -6.04
N ARG A 63 -10.38 6.35 -5.33
CA ARG A 63 -11.47 7.34 -5.20
C ARG A 63 -10.98 8.65 -4.58
N LYS A 64 -10.11 8.58 -3.57
CA LYS A 64 -9.55 9.76 -2.91
C LYS A 64 -8.56 10.53 -3.79
N PHE A 65 -7.88 9.86 -4.71
CA PHE A 65 -6.86 10.46 -5.57
C PHE A 65 -7.05 10.06 -7.05
N PRO A 66 -8.15 10.48 -7.70
CA PRO A 66 -8.53 10.02 -9.04
C PRO A 66 -7.51 10.40 -10.13
N ASN A 67 -6.74 11.48 -9.91
CA ASN A 67 -5.75 12.00 -10.86
C ASN A 67 -4.36 11.35 -10.72
N LYS A 68 -4.21 10.31 -9.88
CA LYS A 68 -2.92 9.60 -9.72
C LYS A 68 -2.83 8.44 -10.70
N SER A 69 -1.64 8.23 -11.25
CA SER A 69 -1.40 7.13 -12.19
C SER A 69 -1.49 5.76 -11.50
N SER A 70 -1.80 4.73 -12.28
CA SER A 70 -1.80 3.34 -11.79
C SER A 70 -0.45 2.91 -11.23
N SER A 71 0.66 3.45 -11.77
CA SER A 71 2.00 3.23 -11.22
C SER A 71 2.15 3.79 -9.80
N TRP A 72 1.58 4.95 -9.50
CA TRP A 72 1.60 5.52 -8.15
C TRP A 72 0.83 4.64 -7.16
N ILE A 73 -0.33 4.12 -7.56
CA ILE A 73 -1.15 3.20 -6.75
C ILE A 73 -0.41 1.86 -6.53
N LEU A 74 0.13 1.27 -7.61
CA LEU A 74 0.88 0.02 -7.57
C LEU A 74 2.06 0.08 -6.60
N ARG A 75 2.82 1.18 -6.65
CA ARG A 75 3.96 1.38 -5.74
C ARG A 75 3.52 1.45 -4.28
N ALA A 76 2.37 2.07 -3.98
CA ALA A 76 1.82 2.09 -2.64
C ALA A 76 1.45 0.67 -2.17
N ALA A 77 0.76 -0.10 -3.02
CA ALA A 77 0.37 -1.48 -2.73
C ALA A 77 1.58 -2.39 -2.46
N ILE A 78 2.61 -2.32 -3.30
CA ILE A 78 3.86 -3.11 -3.12
C ILE A 78 4.50 -2.81 -1.76
N ARG A 79 4.57 -1.53 -1.37
CA ARG A 79 5.16 -1.13 -0.08
C ARG A 79 4.38 -1.69 1.11
N VAL A 80 3.04 -1.70 1.02
CA VAL A 80 2.20 -2.31 2.05
C VAL A 80 2.44 -3.81 2.16
N MET A 81 2.49 -4.50 1.02
CA MET A 81 2.73 -5.96 0.98
C MET A 81 4.11 -6.37 1.51
N ILE A 82 5.13 -5.54 1.31
CA ILE A 82 6.48 -5.77 1.87
C ILE A 82 6.50 -5.53 3.39
N GLY A 83 5.68 -4.60 3.88
CA GLY A 83 5.42 -4.43 5.31
C GLY A 83 5.72 -3.03 5.81
N ILE A 84 4.70 -2.36 6.32
CA ILE A 84 4.81 -1.10 7.05
C ILE A 84 4.90 -1.40 8.54
N LEU A 85 5.83 -0.74 9.23
CA LEU A 85 5.99 -0.87 10.67
C LEU A 85 5.41 0.38 11.35
N PRO A 86 4.31 0.26 12.13
CA PRO A 86 3.84 1.36 12.96
C PRO A 86 4.85 1.62 14.08
N LEU A 87 5.21 2.89 14.29
CA LEU A 87 6.09 3.32 15.38
C LEU A 87 5.31 3.99 16.52
N SER A 88 4.19 4.63 16.17
CA SER A 88 3.21 5.21 17.11
C SER A 88 1.88 5.40 16.38
N SER A 89 0.87 5.96 17.06
CA SER A 89 -0.41 6.32 16.45
C SER A 89 -0.28 7.29 15.25
N ASN A 90 0.81 8.07 15.20
CA ASN A 90 1.04 9.11 14.19
C ASN A 90 2.36 8.94 13.43
N ALA A 91 3.04 7.80 13.52
CA ALA A 91 4.29 7.58 12.82
C ALA A 91 4.45 6.15 12.31
N TRP A 92 4.99 6.02 11.10
CA TRP A 92 5.20 4.76 10.40
C TRP A 92 6.57 4.73 9.74
N LYS A 93 7.18 3.56 9.74
CA LYS A 93 8.37 3.24 8.96
C LYS A 93 7.95 2.45 7.72
N VAL A 94 8.25 2.99 6.55
CA VAL A 94 7.80 2.48 5.24
C VAL A 94 9.01 1.94 4.48
N PRO A 95 8.93 0.74 3.88
CA PRO A 95 10.06 0.15 3.17
C PRO A 95 10.39 0.97 1.92
N GLY A 96 11.67 1.27 1.77
CA GLY A 96 12.26 1.82 0.55
C GLY A 96 12.84 0.70 -0.32
N LEU A 97 12.56 0.78 -1.62
CA LEU A 97 12.81 -0.27 -2.59
C LEU A 97 13.64 0.30 -3.73
N MET A 98 14.85 -0.21 -3.90
CA MET A 98 15.76 0.17 -4.98
C MET A 98 15.14 -0.14 -6.34
N GLU A 99 14.36 -1.22 -6.42
CA GLU A 99 13.57 -1.64 -7.58
C GLU A 99 12.47 -0.61 -7.95
N LEU A 100 12.14 0.28 -7.02
CA LEU A 100 11.25 1.42 -7.21
C LEU A 100 12.02 2.75 -7.26
N ASN A 101 13.34 2.72 -7.42
CA ASN A 101 14.22 3.90 -7.46
C ASN A 101 14.22 4.72 -6.17
N ASP A 102 14.09 4.04 -5.02
CA ASP A 102 14.37 4.65 -3.73
C ASP A 102 15.85 4.58 -3.38
N TYR A 103 16.34 5.62 -2.72
CA TYR A 103 17.74 5.71 -2.28
C TYR A 103 17.96 5.04 -0.92
N TYR A 104 16.97 5.11 -0.02
CA TYR A 104 17.07 4.56 1.32
C TYR A 104 16.24 3.27 1.45
N SER A 105 16.65 2.38 2.35
CA SER A 105 15.93 1.14 2.67
C SER A 105 14.65 1.38 3.48
N TRP A 106 14.54 2.55 4.13
CA TRP A 106 13.41 2.93 4.94
C TRP A 106 13.15 4.43 4.84
N TYR A 107 11.87 4.78 4.90
CA TYR A 107 11.38 6.15 4.98
C TYR A 107 10.45 6.29 6.17
N TYR A 108 10.48 7.45 6.83
CA TYR A 108 9.63 7.77 7.96
C TYR A 108 8.51 8.70 7.51
N VAL A 109 7.28 8.26 7.77
CA VAL A 109 6.07 9.05 7.55
C VAL A 109 5.47 9.41 8.90
N ARG A 110 5.16 10.68 9.12
CA ARG A 110 4.53 11.20 10.33
C ARG A 110 3.29 12.00 9.99
N PHE A 111 2.25 11.88 10.80
CA PHE A 111 1.09 12.75 10.73
C PHE A 111 1.25 13.90 11.71
N ASP A 112 1.18 15.12 11.20
CA ASP A 112 1.21 16.34 11.99
C ASP A 112 -0.23 16.75 12.33
N ASN A 113 -0.64 16.53 13.58
CA ASN A 113 -1.99 16.81 14.04
C ASN A 113 -2.32 18.32 14.03
N ALA A 114 -1.31 19.18 14.23
CA ALA A 114 -1.55 20.62 14.32
C ALA A 114 -2.02 21.21 12.98
N VAL A 115 -1.53 20.66 11.87
CA VAL A 115 -1.88 21.11 10.51
C VAL A 115 -2.60 20.05 9.68
N SER A 116 -2.91 18.90 10.26
CA SER A 116 -3.58 17.76 9.60
C SER A 116 -2.90 17.27 8.31
N VAL A 117 -1.55 17.22 8.29
CA VAL A 117 -0.77 16.86 7.09
C VAL A 117 0.20 15.71 7.37
N TYR A 118 0.36 14.82 6.40
CA TYR A 118 1.41 13.80 6.43
C TYR A 118 2.74 14.36 5.90
N LYS A 119 3.79 14.21 6.71
CA LYS A 119 5.18 14.53 6.36
C LYS A 119 5.94 13.23 6.12
N CYS A 120 6.69 13.19 5.02
CA CYS A 120 7.59 12.09 4.69
C CYS A 120 9.00 12.64 4.57
N ASP A 121 9.98 11.96 5.14
CA ASP A 121 11.39 12.31 4.99
C ASP A 121 11.86 12.28 3.52
N CYS A 122 11.18 11.53 2.64
CA CYS A 122 11.46 11.54 1.21
C CYS A 122 11.27 12.93 0.54
N TYR A 123 10.61 13.87 1.22
CA TYR A 123 10.45 15.26 0.78
C TYR A 123 11.73 16.09 0.91
N TYR A 124 12.74 15.64 1.66
CA TYR A 124 13.98 16.41 1.87
C TYR A 124 15.13 15.98 0.94
N HIS A 125 14.85 15.14 -0.06
CA HIS A 125 15.82 14.72 -1.08
C HIS A 125 15.55 15.39 -2.43
N ALA A 126 16.50 15.31 -3.38
CA ALA A 126 16.38 15.88 -4.73
C ALA A 126 14.97 15.68 -5.33
N TRP A 127 14.32 16.79 -5.74
CA TRP A 127 12.88 16.93 -6.11
C TRP A 127 11.86 17.09 -4.97
N GLY A 128 12.32 17.41 -3.76
CA GLY A 128 11.52 17.57 -2.54
C GLY A 128 10.34 18.56 -2.63
N PHE A 129 10.58 19.74 -3.22
CA PHE A 129 9.56 20.77 -3.41
C PHE A 129 8.40 20.32 -4.30
N TYR A 130 8.65 19.56 -5.38
CA TYR A 130 7.61 19.04 -6.27
C TYR A 130 6.76 17.93 -5.60
N ARG A 131 7.36 17.13 -4.71
CA ARG A 131 6.68 16.07 -3.96
C ARG A 131 5.87 16.57 -2.76
N LYS A 132 6.21 17.71 -2.18
CA LYS A 132 5.42 18.36 -1.11
C LYS A 132 3.99 18.67 -1.57
N TYR A 133 3.80 18.99 -2.86
CA TYR A 133 2.49 19.27 -3.45
C TYR A 133 1.73 18.02 -3.95
N LYS A 134 2.40 16.87 -4.06
CA LYS A 134 1.83 15.63 -4.61
C LYS A 134 2.18 14.48 -3.68
N VAL A 135 1.30 14.17 -2.72
CA VAL A 135 1.34 12.99 -1.83
C VAL A 135 2.22 11.87 -2.42
N CYS A 136 3.35 11.57 -1.79
CA CYS A 136 4.27 10.56 -2.32
C CYS A 136 3.73 9.14 -2.11
N THR A 137 4.33 8.16 -2.78
CA THR A 137 3.93 6.75 -2.65
C THR A 137 4.18 6.18 -1.25
N HIS A 138 5.07 6.77 -0.44
CA HIS A 138 5.25 6.38 0.97
C HIS A 138 4.05 6.81 1.82
N VAL A 139 3.59 8.05 1.67
CA VAL A 139 2.37 8.52 2.35
C VAL A 139 1.15 7.76 1.85
N ALA A 140 1.06 7.50 0.55
CA ALA A 140 0.00 6.67 -0.02
C ALA A 140 -0.08 5.28 0.63
N ALA A 141 1.07 4.63 0.81
CA ALA A 141 1.17 3.33 1.46
C ALA A 141 0.67 3.39 2.92
N VAL A 142 1.00 4.46 3.65
CA VAL A 142 0.47 4.68 5.01
C VAL A 142 -1.05 4.87 5.01
N LEU A 143 -1.60 5.61 4.04
CA LEU A 143 -3.05 5.80 3.94
C LEU A 143 -3.76 4.46 3.69
N VAL A 144 -3.23 3.62 2.81
CA VAL A 144 -3.73 2.25 2.57
C VAL A 144 -3.63 1.41 3.83
N PHE A 145 -2.47 1.39 4.48
CA PHE A 145 -2.27 0.60 5.71
C PHE A 145 -3.21 1.01 6.85
N LYS A 146 -3.43 2.31 7.04
CA LYS A 146 -4.39 2.81 8.03
C LYS A 146 -5.81 2.36 7.71
N GLU A 147 -6.20 2.45 6.44
CA GLU A 147 -7.52 2.00 5.99
C GLU A 147 -7.68 0.49 6.16
N MET A 148 -6.66 -0.31 5.83
CA MET A 148 -6.68 -1.75 6.05
C MET A 148 -6.90 -2.10 7.52
N ASN A 149 -6.22 -1.41 8.44
CA ASN A 149 -6.37 -1.65 9.87
C ASN A 149 -7.75 -1.22 10.38
N ARG A 150 -8.30 -0.12 9.83
CA ARG A 150 -9.67 0.31 10.13
C ARG A 150 -10.68 -0.75 9.70
N LEU A 151 -10.63 -1.18 8.44
CA LEU A 151 -11.52 -2.19 7.89
C LEU A 151 -11.37 -3.54 8.59
N MET A 152 -10.14 -3.97 8.91
CA MET A 152 -9.91 -5.18 9.68
C MET A 152 -10.54 -5.09 11.08
N SER A 153 -10.45 -3.93 11.73
CA SER A 153 -11.06 -3.73 13.06
C SER A 153 -12.58 -3.70 13.01
N GLU A 154 -13.18 -3.20 11.94
CA GLU A 154 -14.63 -3.24 11.70
C GLU A 154 -15.10 -4.66 11.38
N TYR A 155 -14.39 -5.38 10.52
CA TYR A 155 -14.65 -6.78 10.22
C TYR A 155 -14.61 -7.66 11.48
N LEU A 156 -13.62 -7.47 12.35
CA LEU A 156 -13.51 -8.23 13.61
C LEU A 156 -14.61 -7.89 14.62
N ARG A 157 -15.29 -6.75 14.48
CA ARG A 157 -16.44 -6.34 15.30
C ARG A 157 -17.79 -6.79 14.73
N GLY A 158 -17.82 -7.31 13.50
CA GLY A 158 -19.06 -7.65 12.80
C GLY A 158 -19.69 -6.48 12.03
N ASP A 159 -19.01 -5.34 11.92
CA ASP A 159 -19.60 -4.11 11.34
C ASP A 159 -19.60 -4.10 9.80
N ILE A 160 -18.95 -5.07 9.13
CA ILE A 160 -18.84 -5.14 7.67
C ILE A 160 -19.20 -6.57 7.23
N PHE A 161 -20.07 -6.67 6.22
CA PHE A 161 -20.55 -7.89 5.56
C PHE A 161 -21.67 -8.68 6.28
N GLU A 162 -22.45 -8.03 7.15
CA GLU A 162 -23.82 -8.45 7.50
C GLU A 162 -24.87 -7.77 6.62
#